data_AF-A0A165F1M1-F1
#
_entry.id   AF-A0A165F1M1-F1
#
_cell.length_a   1.000
_cell.length_b   1.000
_cell.length_c   1.000
_cell.angle_alpha   90.00
_cell.angle_beta   90.00
_cell.angle_gamma   90.00
#
_symmetry.space_group_name_H-M   'P 1'
#
loop_
_entity.id
_entity.type
_entity.pdbx_description
1 polymer ?
#
loop_
_entity_poly.entity_id
_entity_poly.type
_entity_poly.pdbx_seq_one_letter_code
_entity_poly.pdbx_strand_id
1 'polypeptide(L)'
;MTTTTHTTTSTATGVILTCSALDMNTVHVTGSSNGAHYTMVTGSEGGRKLVTITNTAPNSLPNAAPLARLELHGIRSDKLSLNGQPPIKLYSWLSHTTSVVHKFPIPEPSEHAGSYEWRRVWRAVPLQFELFAPGEPEPIVVVQKVEPGQHLPGQPQTTATMSLTARALPIQDWVVVSFLLVDREPLK
;
A
#
# COMPACT_ATOMS: atom_id res chain seq x y z
N MET A 1 10.00 40.33 -26.59
CA MET A 1 9.66 39.70 -25.30
C MET A 1 9.71 38.20 -25.53
N THR A 2 10.72 37.54 -24.96
CA THR A 2 11.04 36.14 -25.22
C THR A 2 10.68 35.33 -23.98
N THR A 3 9.64 34.51 -24.07
CA THR A 3 9.15 33.71 -22.95
C THR A 3 9.89 32.37 -22.93
N THR A 4 10.86 32.23 -22.03
CA THR A 4 11.60 30.98 -21.82
C THR A 4 10.74 30.03 -20.99
N THR A 5 10.26 28.94 -21.61
CA THR A 5 9.60 27.85 -20.90
C THR A 5 10.67 26.93 -20.32
N HIS A 6 10.78 26.86 -19.00
CA HIS A 6 11.63 25.88 -18.33
C HIS A 6 10.89 24.54 -18.28
N THR A 7 11.27 23.61 -19.17
CA THR A 7 10.91 22.20 -19.05
C THR A 7 11.89 21.54 -18.07
N THR A 8 11.53 21.50 -16.79
CA THR A 8 12.30 20.77 -15.78
C THR A 8 12.05 19.27 -15.98
N THR A 9 12.96 18.61 -16.69
CA THR A 9 12.98 17.15 -16.80
C THR A 9 13.60 16.62 -15.52
N SER A 10 12.77 16.35 -14.50
CA SER A 10 13.20 15.64 -13.29
C SER A 10 13.22 14.15 -13.60
N THR A 11 14.40 13.60 -13.84
CA THR A 11 14.65 12.15 -13.88
C THR A 11 14.54 11.61 -12.45
N ALA A 12 13.32 11.57 -11.91
CA ALA A 12 13.06 10.94 -10.63
C ALA A 12 13.22 9.43 -10.81
N THR A 13 14.29 8.88 -10.25
CA THR A 13 14.55 7.44 -10.12
C THR A 13 13.46 6.80 -9.25
N GLY A 14 12.27 6.63 -9.82
CA GLY A 14 11.11 6.08 -9.13
C GLY A 14 11.18 4.56 -9.12
N VAL A 15 10.90 3.94 -7.97
CA VAL A 15 10.67 2.50 -7.89
C VAL A 15 9.23 2.24 -8.25
N ILE A 16 9.01 1.43 -9.28
CA ILE A 16 7.67 0.97 -9.67
C ILE A 16 7.44 -0.39 -9.02
N LEU A 17 6.40 -0.47 -8.21
CA LEU A 17 5.88 -1.68 -7.59
C LEU A 17 4.63 -2.11 -8.34
N THR A 18 4.66 -3.29 -8.98
CA THR A 18 3.46 -3.86 -9.58
C THR A 18 2.82 -4.81 -8.60
N CYS A 19 1.58 -4.52 -8.20
CA CYS A 19 0.72 -5.33 -7.34
C CYS A 19 -0.28 -6.08 -8.22
N SER A 20 -0.12 -7.40 -8.39
CA SER A 20 -1.10 -8.23 -9.10
C SER A 20 -1.80 -9.19 -8.15
N ALA A 21 -3.14 -9.21 -8.17
CA ALA A 21 -3.95 -10.19 -7.44
C ALA A 21 -4.30 -11.35 -8.36
N LEU A 22 -3.50 -12.42 -8.38
CA LEU A 22 -3.82 -13.63 -9.17
C LEU A 22 -5.08 -14.34 -8.64
N ASP A 23 -5.30 -14.21 -7.34
CA ASP A 23 -6.51 -14.46 -6.57
C ASP A 23 -6.62 -13.35 -5.51
N MET A 24 -7.78 -13.13 -4.87
CA MET A 24 -7.89 -12.13 -3.78
C MET A 24 -6.98 -12.40 -2.57
N ASN A 25 -6.14 -13.43 -2.64
CA ASN A 25 -5.33 -13.91 -1.53
C ASN A 25 -3.87 -13.53 -1.68
N THR A 26 -3.32 -13.44 -2.89
CA THR A 26 -1.88 -13.22 -3.12
C THR A 26 -1.65 -11.96 -3.94
N VAL A 27 -1.11 -10.91 -3.30
CA VAL A 27 -0.60 -9.73 -3.99
C VAL A 27 0.90 -9.89 -4.16
N HIS A 28 1.36 -10.07 -5.39
CA HIS A 28 2.78 -10.00 -5.70
C HIS A 28 3.15 -8.54 -5.94
N VAL A 29 4.14 -8.05 -5.20
CA VAL A 29 4.72 -6.71 -5.40
C VAL A 29 6.11 -6.89 -6.01
N THR A 30 6.34 -6.41 -7.22
CA THR A 30 7.65 -6.47 -7.91
C THR A 30 8.17 -5.06 -8.19
N GLY A 31 9.36 -4.71 -7.70
CA GLY A 31 10.02 -3.42 -7.98
C GLY A 31 11.55 -3.44 -7.81
N SER A 32 12.22 -2.46 -8.43
CA SER A 32 13.60 -2.61 -8.92
C SER A 32 14.74 -2.11 -8.04
N SER A 33 14.55 -1.77 -6.76
CA SER A 33 15.69 -1.35 -5.93
C SER A 33 16.29 -2.46 -5.05
N ASN A 34 15.46 -3.32 -4.42
CA ASN A 34 15.93 -4.23 -3.37
C ASN A 34 15.48 -5.71 -3.51
N GLY A 35 14.72 -6.04 -4.57
CA GLY A 35 14.18 -7.41 -4.75
C GLY A 35 13.17 -7.85 -3.68
N ALA A 36 12.60 -6.92 -2.92
CA ALA A 36 11.60 -7.25 -1.90
C ALA A 36 10.33 -7.83 -2.56
N HIS A 37 9.91 -9.02 -2.14
CA HIS A 37 8.67 -9.66 -2.56
C HIS A 37 7.69 -9.64 -1.39
N TYR A 38 6.64 -8.84 -1.53
CA TYR A 38 5.54 -8.88 -0.58
C TYR A 38 4.56 -9.97 -0.98
N THR A 39 4.12 -10.74 0.00
CA THR A 39 3.10 -11.76 -0.16
C THR A 39 2.00 -11.50 0.85
N MET A 40 0.80 -11.24 0.36
CA MET A 40 -0.42 -11.28 1.17
C MET A 40 -0.92 -12.74 1.16
N VAL A 41 -1.44 -13.23 2.28
CA VAL A 41 -2.06 -14.56 2.38
C VAL A 41 -3.29 -14.47 3.27
N THR A 42 -4.44 -14.95 2.80
CA THR A 42 -5.65 -15.11 3.61
C THR A 42 -5.67 -16.50 4.25
N GLY A 43 -5.89 -16.58 5.55
CA GLY A 43 -5.94 -17.84 6.29
C GLY A 43 -6.90 -17.82 7.47
N SER A 44 -6.85 -18.87 8.29
CA SER A 44 -7.58 -18.93 9.55
C SER A 44 -6.71 -19.46 10.69
N GLU A 45 -6.71 -18.76 11.82
CA GLU A 45 -5.97 -19.14 13.03
C GLU A 45 -6.93 -19.08 14.22
N GLY A 46 -7.05 -20.17 14.98
CA GLY A 46 -7.98 -20.23 16.13
C GLY A 46 -9.44 -19.88 15.79
N GLY A 47 -9.89 -20.22 14.58
CA GLY A 47 -11.24 -19.90 14.09
C GLY A 47 -11.44 -18.46 13.60
N ARG A 48 -10.41 -17.61 13.66
CA ARG A 48 -10.45 -16.23 13.15
C ARG A 48 -9.92 -16.18 11.73
N LYS A 49 -10.59 -15.44 10.85
CA LYS A 49 -10.08 -15.16 9.50
C LYS A 49 -9.00 -14.09 9.59
N LEU A 50 -7.84 -14.34 9.00
CA LEU A 50 -6.68 -13.46 9.02
C LEU A 50 -6.20 -13.15 7.61
N VAL A 51 -5.66 -11.96 7.41
CA VAL A 51 -4.83 -11.61 6.26
C VAL A 51 -3.43 -11.31 6.78
N THR A 52 -2.43 -12.04 6.30
CA THR A 52 -1.04 -11.88 6.70
C THR A 52 -0.25 -11.29 5.55
N ILE A 53 0.53 -10.24 5.82
CA ILE A 53 1.44 -9.61 4.87
C ILE A 53 2.86 -9.95 5.32
N THR A 54 3.64 -10.55 4.42
CA THR A 54 5.05 -10.88 4.62
C THR A 54 5.89 -10.18 3.57
N ASN A 55 7.12 -9.82 3.93
CA ASN A 55 8.15 -9.40 2.98
C ASN A 55 9.22 -10.49 2.98
N THR A 56 9.40 -11.12 1.81
CA THR A 56 10.36 -12.17 1.57
C THR A 56 11.39 -11.68 0.56
N ALA A 57 12.66 -11.97 0.81
CA ALA A 57 13.67 -11.83 -0.23
C ALA A 57 13.41 -12.90 -1.31
N PRO A 58 13.85 -12.68 -2.57
CA PRO A 58 13.79 -13.74 -3.57
C PRO A 58 14.64 -14.89 -3.02
N ASN A 59 14.05 -16.08 -2.87
CA ASN A 59 14.69 -17.32 -2.36
C ASN A 59 14.89 -17.43 -0.83
N SER A 60 14.25 -16.60 0.00
CA SER A 60 14.26 -16.83 1.46
C SER A 60 13.28 -17.93 1.89
N LEU A 61 13.65 -18.71 2.92
CA LEU A 61 12.80 -19.73 3.55
C LEU A 61 11.43 -19.15 3.99
N PRO A 62 10.34 -19.96 3.98
CA PRO A 62 8.96 -19.51 4.21
C PRO A 62 8.63 -19.02 5.63
N ASN A 63 9.63 -18.82 6.48
CA ASN A 63 9.47 -18.38 7.88
C ASN A 63 9.77 -16.89 8.08
N ALA A 64 9.54 -16.05 7.06
CA ALA A 64 9.64 -14.61 7.24
C ALA A 64 8.61 -14.14 8.29
N ALA A 65 9.06 -13.34 9.25
CA ALA A 65 8.17 -12.75 10.24
C ALA A 65 7.13 -11.86 9.53
N PRO A 66 5.86 -11.91 9.94
CA PRO A 66 4.82 -11.11 9.32
C PRO A 66 5.03 -9.62 9.59
N LEU A 67 5.03 -8.83 8.52
CA LEU A 67 5.03 -7.37 8.61
C LEU A 67 3.71 -6.85 9.17
N ALA A 68 2.61 -7.46 8.74
CA ALA A 68 1.29 -7.11 9.23
C ALA A 68 0.38 -8.34 9.30
N ARG A 69 -0.54 -8.34 10.26
CA ARG A 69 -1.65 -9.28 10.34
C ARG A 69 -2.94 -8.50 10.57
N LEU A 70 -3.93 -8.74 9.72
CA LEU A 70 -5.25 -8.14 9.81
C LEU A 70 -6.25 -9.23 10.24
N GLU A 71 -6.81 -9.10 11.44
CA GLU A 71 -7.95 -9.91 11.87
C GLU A 71 -9.23 -9.40 11.20
N LEU A 72 -10.00 -10.31 10.62
CA LEU A 72 -11.29 -10.02 10.01
C LEU A 72 -12.44 -10.46 10.92
N HIS A 73 -13.47 -9.62 11.03
CA HIS A 73 -14.75 -9.93 11.64
C HIS A 73 -15.83 -9.99 10.55
N GLY A 74 -16.10 -11.20 10.06
CA GLY A 74 -16.96 -11.41 8.89
C GLY A 74 -16.28 -10.94 7.60
N ILE A 75 -16.83 -9.90 6.96
CA ILE A 75 -16.26 -9.26 5.76
C ILE A 75 -15.46 -7.99 6.09
N ARG A 76 -15.48 -7.52 7.34
CA ARG A 76 -14.83 -6.27 7.75
C ARG A 76 -13.53 -6.54 8.47
N SER A 77 -12.58 -5.63 8.31
CA SER A 77 -11.36 -5.66 9.09
C SER A 77 -11.60 -5.13 10.51
N ASP A 78 -10.95 -5.74 11.51
CA ASP A 78 -11.15 -5.41 12.93
C ASP A 78 -9.84 -4.97 13.59
N LYS A 79 -8.84 -5.86 13.62
CA LYS A 79 -7.57 -5.60 14.32
C LYS A 79 -6.38 -5.75 13.39
N LEU A 80 -5.38 -4.92 13.61
CA LEU A 80 -4.12 -4.91 12.91
C LEU A 80 -2.99 -5.17 13.90
N SER A 81 -2.14 -6.15 13.63
CA SER A 81 -0.82 -6.30 14.25
C SER A 81 0.25 -5.91 13.25
N LEU A 82 1.27 -5.19 13.69
CA LEU A 82 2.39 -4.74 12.85
C LEU A 82 3.69 -5.27 13.45
N ASN A 83 4.56 -5.88 12.65
CA ASN A 83 5.87 -6.39 13.09
C ASN A 83 5.80 -7.24 14.37
N GLY A 84 4.79 -8.12 14.46
CA GLY A 84 4.56 -8.98 15.63
C GLY A 84 4.08 -8.27 16.91
N GLN A 85 3.79 -6.97 16.86
CA GLN A 85 3.26 -6.21 17.99
C GLN A 85 1.82 -6.63 18.34
N PRO A 86 1.38 -6.37 19.60
CA PRO A 86 0.00 -6.63 20.02
C PRO A 86 -1.02 -6.03 19.05
N PRO A 87 -2.13 -6.75 18.77
CA PRO A 87 -3.16 -6.24 17.87
C PRO A 87 -3.76 -4.93 18.36
N ILE A 88 -3.78 -3.93 17.49
CA ILE A 88 -4.48 -2.66 17.68
C ILE A 88 -5.74 -2.64 16.83
N LYS A 89 -6.74 -1.88 17.23
CA LYS A 89 -7.97 -1.73 16.43
C LYS A 89 -7.63 -1.01 15.13
N LEU A 90 -8.08 -1.54 13.99
CA LEU A 90 -7.74 -0.99 12.68
C LEU A 90 -8.12 0.50 12.60
N TYR A 91 -9.32 0.87 13.05
CA TYR A 91 -9.77 2.27 13.00
C TYR A 91 -8.92 3.22 13.86
N SER A 92 -8.19 2.69 14.86
CA SER A 92 -7.26 3.47 15.67
C SER A 92 -5.92 3.69 14.96
N TRP A 93 -5.57 2.81 14.02
CA TRP A 93 -4.36 2.95 13.21
C TRP A 93 -4.63 3.66 11.88
N LEU A 94 -5.64 3.21 11.14
CA LEU A 94 -6.11 3.80 9.89
C LEU A 94 -7.37 4.62 10.18
N SER A 95 -7.16 5.90 10.47
CA SER A 95 -8.26 6.84 10.72
C SER A 95 -8.81 7.38 9.41
N HIS A 96 -10.13 7.46 9.32
CA HIS A 96 -10.82 8.06 8.18
C HIS A 96 -11.16 9.50 8.56
N THR A 97 -10.68 10.47 7.78
CA THR A 97 -11.05 11.88 7.99
C THR A 97 -12.18 12.30 7.06
N THR A 98 -12.24 11.72 5.87
CA THR A 98 -13.35 11.84 4.90
C THR A 98 -13.49 10.53 4.12
N SER A 99 -14.50 10.41 3.24
CA SER A 99 -14.66 9.25 2.35
C SER A 99 -13.52 9.07 1.34
N VAL A 100 -12.63 10.06 1.19
CA VAL A 100 -11.51 9.98 0.23
C VAL A 100 -10.14 10.09 0.90
N VAL A 101 -10.09 10.31 2.22
CA VAL A 101 -8.83 10.54 2.94
C VAL A 101 -8.66 9.59 4.12
N HIS A 102 -7.59 8.79 4.08
CA HIS A 102 -7.19 7.86 5.13
C HIS A 102 -5.84 8.28 5.71
N LYS A 103 -5.71 8.28 7.03
CA LYS A 103 -4.47 8.65 7.72
C LYS A 103 -3.96 7.50 8.55
N PHE A 104 -2.66 7.28 8.52
CA PHE A 104 -1.99 6.34 9.40
C PHE A 104 -0.73 6.95 10.02
N PRO A 105 -0.37 6.56 11.25
CA PRO A 105 0.87 6.99 11.88
C PRO A 105 2.02 6.01 11.59
N ILE A 106 3.23 6.55 11.42
CA ILE A 106 4.48 5.84 11.69
C ILE A 106 4.95 6.29 13.08
N PRO A 107 5.13 5.37 14.05
CA PRO A 107 5.46 5.73 15.42
C PRO A 107 6.94 6.08 15.61
N GLU A 108 7.22 6.90 16.62
CA GLU A 108 8.57 7.08 17.17
C GLU A 108 9.12 5.76 17.75
N PRO A 109 10.45 5.54 17.76
CA PRO A 109 11.53 6.48 17.43
C PRO A 109 11.96 6.43 15.94
N SER A 110 11.09 6.02 15.03
CA SER A 110 11.42 6.05 13.60
C SER A 110 11.79 7.48 13.17
N GLU A 111 12.89 7.62 12.42
CA GLU A 111 13.29 8.89 11.80
C GLU A 111 12.23 9.41 10.80
N HIS A 112 11.31 8.54 10.38
CA HIS A 112 10.21 8.86 9.49
C HIS A 112 8.85 8.95 10.20
N ALA A 113 8.87 9.10 11.53
CA ALA A 113 7.66 9.22 12.34
C ALA A 113 6.78 10.39 11.89
N GLY A 114 5.47 10.20 12.00
CA GLY A 114 4.49 11.21 11.61
C GLY A 114 3.20 10.63 11.05
N SER A 115 2.25 11.50 10.72
CA SER A 115 0.97 11.11 10.14
C SER A 115 1.00 11.25 8.61
N TYR A 116 0.86 10.11 7.93
CA TYR A 116 0.80 10.01 6.49
C TYR A 116 -0.64 9.96 6.03
N GLU A 117 -0.89 10.46 4.82
CA GLU A 117 -2.24 10.66 4.30
C GLU A 117 -2.40 10.04 2.91
N TRP A 118 -3.22 9.00 2.81
CA TRP A 118 -3.71 8.48 1.54
C TRP A 118 -4.92 9.29 1.09
N ARG A 119 -4.86 9.82 -0.13
CA ARG A 119 -5.96 10.47 -0.83
C ARG A 119 -6.39 9.64 -2.03
N ARG A 120 -7.68 9.39 -2.13
CA ARG A 120 -8.29 8.81 -3.33
C ARG A 120 -8.66 9.93 -4.29
N VAL A 121 -8.15 9.87 -5.52
CA VAL A 121 -8.47 10.83 -6.57
C VAL A 121 -9.80 10.42 -7.21
N TRP A 122 -10.87 11.09 -6.78
CA TRP A 122 -12.21 10.84 -7.29
C TRP A 122 -12.29 11.19 -8.79
N ARG A 123 -12.72 10.25 -9.63
CA ARG A 123 -12.83 10.33 -11.12
C ARG A 123 -11.55 10.14 -11.94
N ALA A 124 -10.45 9.70 -11.34
CA ALA A 124 -9.33 9.20 -12.14
C ALA A 124 -9.71 7.88 -12.84
N VAL A 125 -9.32 7.74 -14.10
CA VAL A 125 -9.39 6.48 -14.87
C VAL A 125 -7.99 6.24 -15.45
N PRO A 126 -7.21 5.27 -14.94
CA PRO A 126 -7.53 4.30 -13.88
C PRO A 126 -7.73 4.93 -12.50
N LEU A 127 -8.33 4.18 -11.56
CA LEU A 127 -8.51 4.62 -10.19
C LEU A 127 -7.15 4.96 -9.56
N GLN A 128 -7.04 6.15 -8.95
CA GLN A 128 -5.76 6.63 -8.42
C GLN A 128 -5.81 6.90 -6.91
N PHE A 129 -4.73 6.52 -6.23
CA PHE A 129 -4.45 6.83 -4.83
C PHE A 129 -3.11 7.56 -4.72
N GLU A 130 -3.02 8.51 -3.82
CA GLU A 130 -1.83 9.33 -3.60
C GLU A 130 -1.49 9.35 -2.12
N LEU A 131 -0.22 9.11 -1.77
CA LEU A 131 0.27 9.18 -0.39
C LEU A 131 1.05 10.46 -0.19
N PHE A 132 0.70 11.22 0.83
CA PHE A 132 1.38 12.43 1.25
C PHE A 132 2.14 12.19 2.57
N ALA A 133 3.37 12.67 2.63
CA ALA A 133 4.15 12.72 3.85
C ALA A 133 3.70 13.88 4.75
N PRO A 134 4.05 13.85 6.05
CA PRO A 134 3.67 14.91 6.99
C PRO A 134 4.13 16.30 6.52
N GLY A 135 3.19 17.20 6.29
CA GLY A 135 3.48 18.59 5.88
C GLY A 135 3.88 18.77 4.42
N GLU A 136 3.89 17.71 3.61
CA GLU A 136 4.33 17.77 2.22
C GLU A 136 3.17 18.09 1.27
N PRO A 137 3.36 19.02 0.31
CA PRO A 137 2.32 19.36 -0.68
C PRO A 137 2.27 18.38 -1.84
N GLU A 138 3.35 17.62 -2.08
CA GLU A 138 3.47 16.67 -3.19
C GLU A 138 3.35 15.22 -2.71
N PRO A 139 2.74 14.33 -3.50
CA PRO A 139 2.65 12.93 -3.15
C PRO A 139 4.02 12.25 -3.24
N ILE A 140 4.34 11.45 -2.22
CA ILE A 140 5.54 10.60 -2.18
C ILE A 140 5.30 9.22 -2.80
N VAL A 141 4.03 8.84 -2.99
CA VAL A 141 3.60 7.61 -3.67
C VAL A 141 2.36 7.88 -4.51
N VAL A 142 2.31 7.32 -5.71
CA VAL A 142 1.11 7.33 -6.57
C VAL A 142 0.78 5.89 -6.95
N VAL A 143 -0.47 5.47 -6.74
CA VAL A 143 -0.96 4.15 -7.11
C VAL A 143 -2.05 4.28 -8.16
N GLN A 144 -1.91 3.54 -9.25
CA GLN A 144 -2.91 3.42 -10.31
C GLN A 144 -3.46 2.01 -10.33
N LYS A 145 -4.75 1.85 -10.04
CA LYS A 145 -5.46 0.56 -10.00
C LYS A 145 -6.40 0.45 -11.20
N VAL A 146 -6.21 -0.61 -11.98
CA VAL A 146 -7.12 -0.96 -13.07
C VAL A 146 -8.27 -1.78 -12.48
N GLU A 147 -9.52 -1.36 -12.74
CA GLU A 147 -10.69 -2.06 -12.20
C GLU A 147 -10.92 -3.42 -12.90
N PRO A 148 -11.46 -4.42 -12.16
CA PRO A 148 -11.85 -5.70 -12.73
C PRO A 148 -12.98 -5.48 -13.75
N GLY A 149 -12.67 -5.65 -15.04
CA GLY A 149 -13.61 -5.45 -16.15
C GLY A 149 -12.99 -4.76 -17.37
N GLN A 150 -11.84 -4.09 -17.19
CA GLN A 150 -11.04 -3.52 -18.29
C GLN A 150 -9.90 -4.44 -18.77
N HIS A 151 -9.78 -5.64 -18.19
CA HIS A 151 -8.76 -6.59 -18.57
C HIS A 151 -9.16 -7.36 -19.84
N LEU A 152 -8.25 -7.40 -20.81
CA LEU A 152 -8.33 -8.32 -21.95
C LEU A 152 -8.27 -9.78 -21.45
N PRO A 153 -8.96 -10.73 -22.11
CA PRO A 153 -8.90 -12.13 -21.74
C PRO A 153 -7.43 -12.63 -21.76
N GLY A 154 -6.96 -13.15 -20.63
CA GLY A 154 -5.59 -13.64 -20.45
C GLY A 154 -4.66 -12.76 -19.59
N GLN A 155 -5.10 -11.58 -19.15
CA GLN A 155 -4.35 -10.79 -18.16
C GLN A 155 -4.73 -11.13 -16.71
N PRO A 156 -3.77 -11.07 -15.76
CA PRO A 156 -4.04 -11.27 -14.34
C PRO A 156 -5.08 -10.27 -13.84
N GLN A 157 -6.03 -10.74 -13.03
CA GLN A 157 -7.13 -9.94 -12.51
C GLN A 157 -6.60 -8.84 -11.56
N THR A 158 -7.01 -7.59 -11.80
CA THR A 158 -6.71 -6.42 -10.95
C THR A 158 -5.22 -6.18 -10.72
N THR A 159 -4.64 -5.35 -11.57
CA THR A 159 -3.27 -4.86 -11.38
C THR A 159 -3.30 -3.44 -10.84
N ALA A 160 -2.58 -3.20 -9.74
CA ALA A 160 -2.25 -1.86 -9.28
C ALA A 160 -0.76 -1.59 -9.50
N THR A 161 -0.42 -0.44 -10.06
CA THR A 161 0.96 0.00 -10.25
C THR A 161 1.22 1.14 -9.28
N MET A 162 2.24 1.00 -8.44
CA MET A 162 2.59 1.96 -7.40
C MET A 162 3.97 2.54 -7.70
N SER A 163 4.04 3.86 -7.85
CA SER A 163 5.27 4.61 -8.11
C SER A 163 5.72 5.31 -6.83
N LEU A 164 6.93 4.99 -6.37
CA LEU A 164 7.52 5.54 -5.15
C LEU A 164 8.58 6.58 -5.51
N THR A 165 8.53 7.71 -4.81
CA THR A 165 9.65 8.65 -4.76
C THR A 165 10.76 8.13 -3.84
N ALA A 166 11.97 8.70 -3.93
CA ALA A 166 13.07 8.37 -3.02
C ALA A 166 12.70 8.52 -1.53
N ARG A 167 11.78 9.45 -1.21
CA ARG A 167 11.29 9.70 0.15
C ARG A 167 10.41 8.57 0.70
N ALA A 168 9.77 7.79 -0.17
CA ALA A 168 8.93 6.66 0.24
C ALA A 168 9.72 5.36 0.45
N LEU A 169 10.96 5.26 -0.08
CA LEU A 169 11.76 4.04 0.00
C LEU A 169 12.07 3.60 1.44
N PRO A 170 12.47 4.49 2.37
CA PRO A 170 12.76 4.08 3.74
C PRO A 170 11.55 3.55 4.51
N ILE A 171 10.34 3.87 4.05
CA ILE A 171 9.06 3.48 4.67
C ILE A 171 8.26 2.52 3.77
N GLN A 172 8.91 1.85 2.83
CA GLN A 172 8.24 1.03 1.81
C GLN A 172 7.30 -0.02 2.42
N ASP A 173 7.69 -0.68 3.51
CA ASP A 173 6.83 -1.65 4.20
C ASP A 173 5.52 -1.01 4.69
N TRP A 174 5.60 0.19 5.27
CA TRP A 174 4.44 0.96 5.74
C TRP A 174 3.55 1.40 4.58
N VAL A 175 4.16 1.80 3.45
CA VAL A 175 3.45 2.17 2.23
C VAL A 175 2.64 0.99 1.70
N VAL A 176 3.27 -0.17 1.56
CA VAL A 176 2.61 -1.37 1.02
C VAL A 176 1.49 -1.84 1.96
N VAL A 177 1.76 -1.94 3.26
CA VAL A 177 0.76 -2.36 4.25
C VAL A 177 -0.43 -1.40 4.27
N SER A 178 -0.18 -0.09 4.35
CA SER A 178 -1.25 0.91 4.38
C SER A 178 -2.09 0.91 3.10
N PHE A 179 -1.46 0.80 1.92
CA PHE A 179 -2.19 0.71 0.66
C PHE A 179 -3.10 -0.52 0.60
N LEU A 180 -2.58 -1.71 0.95
CA LEU A 180 -3.36 -2.95 0.96
C LEU A 180 -4.57 -2.87 1.90
N LEU A 181 -4.46 -2.14 3.01
CA LEU A 181 -5.56 -1.90 3.93
C LEU A 181 -6.57 -0.89 3.36
N VAL A 182 -6.10 0.25 2.82
CA VAL A 182 -6.98 1.26 2.20
C VAL A 182 -7.75 0.69 1.01
N ASP A 183 -7.12 -0.15 0.18
CA ASP A 183 -7.78 -0.75 -0.97
C ASP A 183 -8.87 -1.76 -0.59
N ARG A 184 -8.74 -2.38 0.59
CA ARG A 184 -9.67 -3.37 1.11
C ARG A 184 -10.86 -2.74 1.84
N GLU A 185 -10.68 -1.58 2.46
CA GLU A 185 -11.74 -0.90 3.19
C GLU A 185 -12.74 -0.23 2.22
N PRO A 186 -14.01 -0.67 2.17
CA PRO A 186 -15.00 -0.07 1.31
C PRO A 186 -15.30 1.37 1.75
N LEU A 187 -15.44 2.27 0.79
CA LEU A 187 -15.96 3.60 1.05
C LEU A 187 -17.37 3.48 1.63
N LYS A 188 -17.60 4.10 2.79
CA LYS A 188 -18.95 4.27 3.34
C LYS A 188 -19.69 5.37 2.60
#